data_AF-A0A526ZKL9-F1
#
_entry.id   AF-A0A526ZKL9-F1
#
_cell.length_a   1.000
_cell.length_b   1.000
_cell.length_c   1.000
_cell.angle_alpha   90.00
_cell.angle_beta   90.00
_cell.angle_gamma   90.00
#
_symmetry.space_group_name_H-M   'P 1'
#
loop_
_entity.id
_entity.type
_entity.pdbx_description
1 polymer ?
#
loop_
_entity_poly.entity_id
_entity_poly.type
_entity_poly.pdbx_seq_one_letter_code
_entity_poly.pdbx_strand_id
1 'polypeptide(L)'
;AYAWAGGAVLARYILDRPETVAGLRVLDLGAGSGLVGIAAARAGASEVIASEIDRNGVAALGLNAAANGVAIAVVGEDITAGPPPPVDVVAAGDFSFEPEQLGGEFRSSP
;
A
#
# COMPACT_ATOMS: atom_id res chain seq x y z
N ALA A 1 2.95 6.98 13.30
CA ALA A 1 2.66 5.77 12.50
C ALA A 1 3.29 4.57 13.19
N TYR A 2 2.51 3.54 13.52
CA TYR A 2 3.05 2.28 14.05
C TYR A 2 3.44 1.38 12.87
N ALA A 3 4.64 0.83 12.89
CA ALA A 3 5.02 -0.26 11.99
C ALA A 3 4.40 -1.54 12.56
N TRP A 4 3.32 -2.02 11.94
CA TRP A 4 2.77 -3.33 12.24
C TRP A 4 3.61 -4.41 11.56
N ALA A 5 3.70 -5.59 12.18
CA ALA A 5 4.71 -6.59 11.84
C ALA A 5 4.57 -7.12 10.41
N GLY A 6 3.36 -7.14 9.85
CA GLY A 6 3.09 -7.63 8.50
C GLY A 6 3.75 -6.75 7.43
N GLY A 7 3.59 -5.43 7.54
CA GLY A 7 4.26 -4.47 6.65
C GLY A 7 5.78 -4.58 6.69
N ALA A 8 6.37 -4.77 7.89
CA ALA A 8 7.81 -4.92 8.06
C ALA A 8 8.36 -6.22 7.43
N VAL A 9 7.65 -7.34 7.62
CA VAL A 9 8.02 -8.63 7.03
C VAL A 9 7.89 -8.58 5.51
N LEU A 10 6.82 -7.99 4.97
CA LEU A 10 6.62 -7.88 3.53
C LEU A 10 7.68 -6.99 2.87
N ALA A 11 8.00 -5.85 3.47
CA ALA A 11 9.08 -4.99 3.00
C ALA A 11 10.43 -5.73 2.98
N ARG A 12 10.73 -6.51 4.04
CA ARG A 12 11.96 -7.30 4.07
C ARG A 12 11.96 -8.39 2.99
N TYR A 13 10.83 -9.09 2.81
CA TYR A 13 10.67 -10.11 1.79
C TYR A 13 10.95 -9.57 0.38
N ILE A 14 10.39 -8.41 0.05
CA ILE A 14 10.61 -7.73 -1.24
C ILE A 14 12.09 -7.38 -1.43
N LEU A 15 12.74 -6.82 -0.41
CA LEU A 15 14.16 -6.47 -0.49
C LEU A 15 15.07 -7.70 -0.64
N ASP A 16 14.70 -8.83 -0.03
CA ASP A 16 15.43 -10.09 -0.17
C ASP A 16 15.16 -10.80 -1.50
N ARG A 17 14.06 -10.47 -2.19
CA ARG A 17 13.62 -11.07 -3.46
C ARG A 17 13.14 -10.00 -4.44
N PRO A 18 14.04 -9.13 -4.94
CA PRO A 18 13.66 -8.02 -5.79
C PRO A 18 12.96 -8.45 -7.08
N GLU A 19 13.21 -9.67 -7.57
CA GLU A 19 12.53 -10.25 -8.73
C GLU A 19 11.01 -10.34 -8.60
N THR A 20 10.47 -10.23 -7.38
CA THR A 20 9.02 -10.22 -7.13
C THR A 20 8.35 -8.93 -7.60
N VAL A 21 9.11 -7.84 -7.75
CA VAL A 21 8.59 -6.51 -8.12
C VAL A 21 9.43 -5.78 -9.17
N ALA A 22 10.65 -6.24 -9.46
CA ALA A 22 11.56 -5.56 -10.39
C ALA A 22 10.93 -5.39 -11.78
N GLY A 23 10.90 -4.15 -12.28
CA GLY A 23 10.29 -3.77 -13.55
C GLY A 23 8.76 -3.71 -13.55
N LEU A 24 8.09 -4.07 -12.44
CA LEU A 24 6.64 -4.12 -12.34
C LEU A 24 6.07 -2.82 -11.73
N ARG A 25 4.81 -2.54 -12.06
CA ARG A 25 4.02 -1.47 -11.43
C ARG A 25 3.36 -2.04 -10.18
N VAL A 26 3.66 -1.44 -9.03
CA VAL A 26 3.24 -1.94 -7.71
C VAL A 26 2.25 -0.97 -7.07
N LEU A 27 1.15 -1.51 -6.54
CA LEU A 27 0.27 -0.80 -5.62
C LEU A 27 0.55 -1.25 -4.18
N ASP A 28 0.95 -0.32 -3.32
CA ASP A 28 0.98 -0.48 -1.85
C ASP A 28 -0.36 -0.02 -1.28
N LEU A 29 -1.24 -0.96 -0.96
CA LEU A 29 -2.61 -0.70 -0.49
C LEU A 29 -2.62 -0.56 1.04
N GLY A 30 -3.10 0.58 1.55
CA GLY A 30 -3.04 0.87 2.98
C GLY A 30 -1.60 1.14 3.43
N ALA A 31 -0.89 1.99 2.68
CA ALA A 31 0.56 2.12 2.75
C ALA A 31 1.06 2.63 4.12
N GLY A 32 0.24 3.33 4.88
CA GLY A 32 0.61 3.90 6.17
C GLY A 32 1.85 4.79 6.06
N SER A 33 2.95 4.32 6.66
CA SER A 33 4.26 5.01 6.59
C SER A 33 5.03 4.81 5.28
N GLY A 34 4.55 3.95 4.39
CA GLY A 34 5.15 3.69 3.08
C GLY A 34 6.26 2.65 3.04
N LEU A 35 6.43 1.86 4.10
CA LEU A 35 7.56 0.94 4.21
C LEU A 35 7.62 -0.07 3.04
N VAL A 36 6.46 -0.62 2.64
CA VAL A 36 6.35 -1.61 1.57
C VAL A 36 6.57 -0.94 0.20
N GLY A 37 5.93 0.19 -0.06
CA GLY A 37 6.15 0.97 -1.28
C GLY A 37 7.61 1.42 -1.46
N ILE A 38 8.27 1.86 -0.38
CA ILE A 38 9.70 2.21 -0.41
C ILE A 38 10.56 0.99 -0.70
N ALA A 39 10.26 -0.17 -0.11
CA ALA A 39 10.96 -1.41 -0.40
C ALA A 39 10.80 -1.81 -1.87
N ALA A 40 9.58 -1.72 -2.42
CA ALA A 40 9.31 -2.01 -3.82
C ALA A 40 10.08 -1.07 -4.77
N ALA A 41 10.08 0.24 -4.50
CA ALA A 41 10.83 1.21 -5.28
C ALA A 41 12.35 0.91 -5.25
N ARG A 42 12.90 0.58 -4.08
CA ARG A 42 14.32 0.21 -3.93
C ARG A 42 14.67 -1.14 -4.58
N ALA A 43 13.71 -2.05 -4.64
CA ALA A 43 13.84 -3.34 -5.32
C ALA A 43 13.73 -3.24 -6.86
N GLY A 44 13.48 -2.04 -7.41
CA GLY A 44 13.49 -1.78 -8.84
C GLY A 44 12.13 -1.89 -9.52
N ALA A 45 11.03 -1.72 -8.78
CA ALA A 45 9.72 -1.50 -9.38
C ALA A 45 9.77 -0.35 -10.42
N SER A 46 9.06 -0.51 -11.54
CA SER A 46 9.02 0.53 -12.58
C SER A 46 8.13 1.71 -12.20
N GLU A 47 7.13 1.44 -11.36
CA GLU A 47 6.24 2.44 -10.78
C GLU A 47 5.76 1.94 -9.42
N VAL A 48 5.60 2.86 -8.46
CA VAL A 48 4.97 2.57 -7.17
C VAL A 48 3.86 3.57 -6.92
N ILE A 49 2.65 3.06 -6.74
CA ILE A 49 1.47 3.78 -6.29
C ILE A 49 1.20 3.35 -4.85
N ALA A 50 0.93 4.30 -3.96
CA ALA A 50 0.62 4.02 -2.57
C ALA A 50 -0.71 4.66 -2.19
N SER A 51 -1.66 3.86 -1.68
CA SER A 51 -2.97 4.32 -1.22
C SER A 51 -3.00 4.41 0.28
N GLU A 52 -3.39 5.58 0.81
CA GLU A 52 -3.53 5.81 2.24
C GLU A 52 -4.61 6.88 2.50
N ILE A 53 -5.59 6.57 3.36
CA ILE A 53 -6.73 7.46 3.65
C ILE A 53 -6.48 8.35 4.87
N ASP A 54 -5.58 7.95 5.77
CA ASP A 54 -5.17 8.74 6.92
C ASP A 54 -4.20 9.84 6.49
N ARG A 55 -4.57 11.10 6.76
CA ARG A 55 -3.76 12.27 6.37
C ARG A 55 -2.37 12.27 6.99
N ASN A 56 -2.21 11.72 8.21
CA ASN A 56 -0.91 11.61 8.84
C ASN A 56 -0.08 10.50 8.18
N GLY A 57 -0.73 9.41 7.76
CA GLY A 57 -0.15 8.36 6.91
C GLY A 57 0.39 8.94 5.61
N VAL A 58 -0.43 9.66 4.85
CA VAL A 58 -0.03 10.36 3.61
C VAL A 58 1.18 11.27 3.83
N ALA A 59 1.17 12.08 4.89
CA ALA A 59 2.29 12.96 5.22
C ALA A 59 3.57 12.17 5.57
N ALA A 60 3.44 11.12 6.38
CA ALA A 60 4.57 10.27 6.78
C ALA A 60 5.16 9.51 5.58
N LEU A 61 4.32 8.95 4.72
CA LEU A 61 4.69 8.30 3.46
C LEU A 61 5.49 9.25 2.57
N GLY A 62 5.01 10.48 2.35
CA GLY A 62 5.72 11.48 1.56
C GLY A 62 7.10 11.83 2.14
N LEU A 63 7.18 12.06 3.45
CA LEU A 63 8.45 12.34 4.14
C LEU A 63 9.42 11.16 4.06
N ASN A 64 8.92 9.93 4.23
CA ASN A 64 9.75 8.73 4.21
C ASN A 64 10.23 8.40 2.80
N ALA A 65 9.40 8.59 1.77
CA ALA A 65 9.79 8.45 0.38
C ALA A 65 10.91 9.42 0.02
N ALA A 66 10.75 10.70 0.40
CA ALA A 66 11.78 11.72 0.22
C ALA A 66 13.07 11.38 0.97
N ALA A 67 12.98 10.94 2.24
CA ALA A 67 14.14 10.54 3.04
C ALA A 67 14.90 9.34 2.47
N ASN A 68 14.22 8.47 1.71
CA ASN A 68 14.83 7.33 1.03
C ASN A 68 15.22 7.61 -0.43
N GLY A 69 14.94 8.82 -0.94
CA GLY A 69 15.26 9.21 -2.32
C GLY A 69 14.48 8.43 -3.37
N VAL A 70 13.27 7.96 -3.05
CA VAL A 70 12.40 7.20 -3.96
C VAL A 70 11.18 8.01 -4.37
N ALA A 71 10.70 7.79 -5.60
CA ALA A 71 9.46 8.36 -6.10
C ALA A 71 8.31 7.38 -5.84
N ILE A 72 7.23 7.87 -5.23
CA ILE A 72 6.00 7.12 -4.99
C ILE A 72 4.82 8.05 -5.32
N ALA A 73 3.89 7.59 -6.15
CA ALA A 73 2.64 8.29 -6.42
C ALA A 73 1.66 8.02 -5.26
N VAL A 74 1.32 9.05 -4.49
CA VAL A 74 0.44 8.91 -3.33
C VAL A 74 -1.01 9.20 -3.71
N VAL A 75 -1.90 8.28 -3.36
CA VAL A 75 -3.36 8.42 -3.51
C VAL A 75 -3.98 8.51 -2.12
N GLY A 76 -4.49 9.69 -1.79
CA GLY A 76 -5.10 10.02 -0.49
C GLY A 76 -6.57 9.58 -0.34
N GLU A 77 -7.02 8.66 -1.17
CA GLU A 77 -8.44 8.31 -1.33
C GLU A 77 -8.63 6.78 -1.24
N ASP A 78 -9.85 6.36 -0.92
CA ASP A 78 -10.26 4.96 -0.98
C ASP A 78 -10.42 4.53 -2.44
N ILE A 79 -9.53 3.65 -2.89
CA ILE A 79 -9.53 3.12 -4.26
C ILE A 79 -10.27 1.78 -4.40
N THR A 80 -10.87 1.27 -3.33
CA THR A 80 -11.51 -0.07 -3.31
C THR A 80 -12.92 -0.08 -3.93
N ALA A 81 -13.57 1.08 -4.03
CA ALA A 81 -14.91 1.22 -4.59
C ALA A 81 -14.95 1.35 -6.13
N GLY A 82 -13.79 1.49 -6.77
CA GLY A 82 -13.64 1.72 -8.22
C GLY A 82 -13.03 0.53 -8.98
N PRO A 83 -12.88 0.63 -10.31
CA PRO A 83 -12.11 -0.33 -11.07
C PRO A 83 -10.65 -0.35 -10.58
N PRO A 84 -10.00 -1.51 -10.52
CA PRO A 84 -8.63 -1.60 -10.03
C PRO A 84 -7.69 -0.79 -10.93
N PRO A 85 -6.70 -0.07 -10.36
CA PRO A 85 -5.70 0.61 -11.16
C PRO A 85 -4.92 -0.42 -11.98
N PRO A 86 -4.40 -0.03 -13.16
CA PRO A 86 -3.63 -0.94 -14.00
C PRO A 86 -2.24 -1.14 -13.38
N VAL A 87 -2.15 -2.04 -12.41
CA VAL A 87 -0.90 -2.45 -11.75
C VAL A 87 -0.66 -3.94 -11.96
N ASP A 88 0.60 -4.35 -11.86
CA ASP A 88 0.99 -5.74 -12.09
C ASP A 88 1.01 -6.52 -10.75
N VAL A 89 1.25 -5.81 -9.63
CA VAL A 89 1.28 -6.37 -8.27
C VAL A 89 0.52 -5.47 -7.30
N VAL A 90 -0.30 -6.07 -6.44
CA VAL A 90 -0.88 -5.41 -5.27
C VAL A 90 -0.24 -5.98 -4.00
N ALA A 91 0.41 -5.12 -3.23
CA ALA A 91 0.98 -5.43 -1.94
C ALA A 91 0.08 -4.88 -0.83
N ALA A 92 -0.32 -5.74 0.09
CA ALA A 92 -1.13 -5.39 1.26
C ALA A 92 -0.45 -5.98 2.50
N GLY A 93 0.38 -5.17 3.17
CA GLY A 93 1.20 -5.62 4.29
C GLY A 93 0.47 -5.72 5.61
N ASP A 94 -0.51 -4.85 5.86
CA ASP A 94 -1.32 -4.85 7.08
C ASP A 94 -2.69 -4.20 6.81
N PHE A 95 -3.64 -5.01 6.35
CA PHE A 95 -5.06 -4.64 6.33
C PHE A 95 -5.71 -5.15 7.62
N SER A 96 -6.05 -4.25 8.54
CA SER A 96 -6.96 -4.58 9.63
C SER A 96 -8.39 -4.32 9.14
N PHE A 97 -9.17 -5.39 8.98
CA PHE A 97 -10.59 -5.29 8.70
C PHE A 97 -11.33 -4.96 10.02
N GLU A 98 -11.76 -3.72 10.18
CA GLU A 98 -12.76 -3.36 11.20
C GLU A 98 -14.15 -3.79 10.68
N PRO A 99 -14.92 -4.65 11.40
CA PRO A 99 -16.20 -5.19 10.93
C PRO A 99 -17.28 -4.13 10.61
N GLU A 100 -17.12 -2.89 11.09
CA GLU A 100 -18.09 -1.81 10.89
C GLU A 100 -18.21 -1.31 9.44
N GLN A 101 -17.34 -1.76 8.52
CA GLN A 101 -17.46 -1.46 7.08
C GLN A 101 -18.44 -2.39 6.34
N LEU A 102 -19.08 -3.37 7.00
CA LEU A 102 -20.14 -4.22 6.42
C LEU A 102 -21.55 -3.77 6.84
N GLY A 103 -21.81 -2.47 6.88
CA GLY A 103 -23.15 -1.89 7.09
C GLY A 103 -24.12 -2.02 5.91
N GLY A 104 -23.96 -3.03 5.04
CA GLY A 104 -24.92 -3.36 4.00
C GLY A 104 -25.93 -4.36 4.54
N GLU A 105 -27.08 -3.88 5.01
CA GLU A 105 -28.20 -4.72 5.43
C GLU A 105 -28.51 -5.79 4.37
N PHE A 106 -28.19 -7.06 4.67
CA PHE A 106 -28.88 -8.18 4.02
C PHE A 106 -30.32 -8.17 4.53
N ARG A 107 -31.16 -7.33 3.92
CA ARG A 107 -32.61 -7.50 3.98
C ARG A 107 -32.96 -8.72 3.15
N SER A 108 -33.02 -9.88 3.78
CA SER A 108 -33.91 -10.93 3.31
C SER A 108 -35.33 -10.36 3.32
N SER A 109 -35.95 -10.33 2.16
CA SER A 109 -37.38 -10.06 2.00
C SER A 109 -38.01 -11.32 1.37
N PRO A 110 -39.31 -11.54 1.64
CA PRO A 110 -39.85 -12.72 2.32
C PRO A 110 -40.02 -13.97 1.44
#